data_AF-A0A2K3LXM8-F1
#
_entry.id   AF-A0A2K3LXM8-F1
#
_cell.length_a   1.000
_cell.length_b   1.000
_cell.length_c   1.000
_cell.angle_alpha   90.00
_cell.angle_beta   90.00
_cell.angle_gamma   90.00
#
_symmetry.space_group_name_H-M   'P 1'
#
loop_
_entity.id
_entity.type
_entity.pdbx_description
1 polymer ?
#
loop_
_entity_poly.entity_id
_entity_poly.type
_entity_poly.pdbx_seq_one_letter_code
_entity_poly.pdbx_strand_id
1 'polypeptide(L)'
;ISNTIEVGAPLAEVYIVTVEGEPIISYTGGIDGFEATAVDSDEKIDTMSESVTSYARHLENRHDMLLGLLFDRGTYTKLYSYRHLINGFAVHISPEQVETLRHAPGVKSVERDWKVKRLTTHTPQFLGLPTSVWPTGGGCDRAGEDIVIGFVDSGIYPHHPSFTTHNTEPYGPLAKYRGKCEVDPKTKRSFCNGKIIGAQHFAQAAIASGTFNPLIDFASPLDGDGHGRLDPFSTLLTTSLQIVGMPYL
;
A
#
# COMPACT_ATOMS: atom_id res chain seq x y z
N ILE A 1 7.56 31.21 43.22
CA ILE A 1 6.56 30.41 42.49
C ILE A 1 7.27 29.92 41.23
N SER A 2 7.82 28.72 41.25
CA SER A 2 8.47 28.12 40.08
C SER A 2 7.38 27.35 39.33
N ASN A 3 6.85 27.93 38.26
CA ASN A 3 5.97 27.22 37.34
C ASN A 3 6.86 26.38 36.42
N THR A 4 7.11 25.14 36.82
CA THR A 4 7.56 24.11 35.89
C THR A 4 6.38 23.82 34.97
N ILE A 5 6.47 24.26 33.72
CA ILE A 5 5.59 23.79 32.66
C ILE A 5 5.85 22.28 32.56
N GLU A 6 4.87 21.46 32.92
CA GLU A 6 4.87 20.05 32.54
C GLU A 6 4.85 20.02 31.01
N VAL A 7 6.03 19.83 30.42
CA VAL A 7 6.15 19.40 29.03
C VAL A 7 5.46 18.04 28.99
N GLY A 8 4.22 18.01 28.48
CA GLY A 8 3.46 16.77 28.35
C GLY A 8 4.35 15.69 27.72
N ALA A 9 4.36 14.50 28.31
CA ALA A 9 5.16 13.38 27.85
C ALA A 9 5.07 13.28 26.32
N PRO A 10 6.21 13.17 25.61
CA PRO A 10 6.17 13.31 24.17
C PRO A 10 5.39 12.13 23.57
N LEU A 11 4.40 12.48 22.75
CA LEU A 11 3.39 11.54 22.25
C LEU A 11 4.06 10.48 21.36
N ALA A 12 3.55 9.24 21.44
CA ALA A 12 3.99 8.17 20.56
C ALA A 12 3.66 8.49 19.09
N GLU A 13 4.59 8.24 18.20
CA GLU A 13 4.47 8.53 16.76
C GLU A 13 4.81 7.30 15.93
N VAL A 14 4.51 7.37 14.63
CA VAL A 14 4.80 6.28 13.69
C VAL A 14 6.18 6.48 13.07
N TYR A 15 6.97 5.42 13.05
CA TYR A 15 8.30 5.38 12.46
C TYR A 15 8.41 4.22 11.48
N ILE A 16 9.10 4.45 10.37
CA ILE A 16 9.55 3.44 9.42
C ILE A 16 10.98 3.06 9.79
N VAL A 17 11.19 1.78 10.07
CA VAL A 17 12.48 1.21 10.44
C VAL A 17 12.95 0.31 9.31
N THR A 18 14.16 0.56 8.79
CA THR A 18 14.81 -0.38 7.86
C THR A 18 15.89 -1.16 8.58
N VAL A 19 16.02 -2.45 8.24
CA VAL A 19 16.93 -3.38 8.92
C VAL A 19 17.90 -4.04 7.93
N GLU A 20 18.95 -4.65 8.46
CA GLU A 20 19.89 -5.46 7.70
C GLU A 20 19.25 -6.72 7.09
N GLY A 21 19.85 -7.19 5.99
CA GLY A 21 19.31 -8.26 5.15
C GLY A 21 18.67 -7.72 3.86
N GLU A 22 18.65 -8.57 2.84
CA GLU A 22 18.10 -8.24 1.52
C GLU A 22 16.57 -8.38 1.51
N PRO A 23 15.83 -7.48 0.84
CA PRO A 23 14.41 -7.69 0.56
C PRO A 23 14.22 -8.78 -0.52
N ILE A 24 12.98 -9.28 -0.65
CA ILE A 24 12.62 -10.35 -1.60
C ILE A 24 13.09 -10.05 -3.02
N ILE A 25 12.96 -8.79 -3.49
CA ILE A 25 13.29 -8.44 -4.88
C ILE A 25 14.77 -8.58 -5.21
N SER A 26 15.66 -8.53 -4.21
CA SER A 26 17.11 -8.56 -4.40
C SER A 26 17.81 -9.70 -3.67
N TYR A 27 17.09 -10.58 -2.98
CA TYR A 27 17.70 -11.66 -2.22
C TYR A 27 18.23 -12.77 -3.14
N THR A 28 19.56 -12.90 -3.16
CA THR A 28 20.29 -13.82 -4.06
C THR A 28 20.59 -15.18 -3.43
N GLY A 29 20.07 -15.46 -2.24
CA GLY A 29 20.36 -16.68 -1.49
C GLY A 29 21.46 -16.48 -0.43
N GLY A 30 21.88 -17.58 0.20
CA GLY A 30 23.00 -17.58 1.16
C GLY A 30 22.60 -17.69 2.63
N ILE A 31 21.31 -17.63 2.95
CA ILE A 31 20.80 -18.00 4.27
C ILE A 31 20.37 -19.46 4.23
N ASP A 32 20.89 -20.26 5.16
CA ASP A 32 20.56 -21.68 5.25
C ASP A 32 19.06 -21.90 5.40
N GLY A 33 18.50 -22.80 4.60
CA GLY A 33 17.06 -23.07 4.53
C GLY A 33 16.23 -22.09 3.70
N PHE A 34 16.82 -21.09 3.01
CA PHE A 34 16.11 -20.16 2.15
C PHE A 34 16.73 -20.02 0.76
N GLU A 35 15.99 -20.47 -0.25
CA GLU A 35 16.36 -20.30 -1.66
C GLU A 35 16.31 -18.84 -2.10
N ALA A 36 17.11 -18.49 -3.11
CA ALA A 36 17.12 -17.17 -3.71
C ALA A 36 15.73 -16.79 -4.25
N THR A 37 15.37 -15.51 -4.13
CA THR A 37 14.08 -14.98 -4.60
C THR A 37 14.23 -13.89 -5.65
N ALA A 38 15.43 -13.35 -5.82
CA ALA A 38 15.75 -12.44 -6.92
C ALA A 38 15.60 -13.16 -8.26
N VAL A 39 15.04 -12.46 -9.23
CA VAL A 39 14.92 -12.89 -10.62
C VAL A 39 15.63 -11.87 -11.52
N ASP A 40 15.98 -12.26 -12.74
CA ASP A 40 16.56 -11.35 -13.72
C ASP A 40 15.62 -10.18 -14.03
N SER A 41 16.15 -9.03 -14.47
CA SER A 41 15.40 -7.78 -14.64
C SER A 41 14.17 -7.88 -15.54
N ASP A 42 14.16 -8.86 -16.44
CA ASP A 42 13.11 -9.05 -17.46
C ASP A 42 12.07 -10.09 -17.01
N GLU A 43 12.31 -10.78 -15.90
CA GLU A 43 11.40 -11.77 -15.33
C GLU A 43 10.52 -11.18 -14.22
N LYS A 44 9.28 -11.69 -14.13
CA LYS A 44 8.36 -11.30 -13.08
C LYS A 44 8.52 -12.25 -11.89
N ILE A 45 8.76 -11.69 -10.71
CA ILE A 45 8.78 -12.45 -9.46
C ILE A 45 7.38 -13.05 -9.21
N ASP A 46 7.32 -14.36 -9.05
CA ASP A 46 6.13 -15.02 -8.52
C ASP A 46 6.07 -14.83 -6.99
N THR A 47 5.28 -13.84 -6.57
CA THR A 47 5.12 -13.48 -5.16
C THR A 47 4.44 -14.55 -4.30
N MET A 48 3.87 -15.59 -4.92
CA MET A 48 3.19 -16.70 -4.25
C MET A 48 4.00 -17.99 -4.26
N SER A 49 5.19 -17.99 -4.86
CA SER A 49 6.09 -19.15 -4.83
C SER A 49 6.47 -19.54 -3.40
N GLU A 50 6.83 -20.81 -3.20
CA GLU A 50 7.21 -21.32 -1.89
C GLU A 50 8.45 -20.61 -1.34
N SER A 51 9.47 -20.38 -2.18
CA SER A 51 10.69 -19.65 -1.82
C SER A 51 10.37 -18.22 -1.36
N VAL A 52 9.58 -17.47 -2.13
CA VAL A 52 9.17 -16.10 -1.76
C VAL A 52 8.33 -16.08 -0.49
N THR A 53 7.37 -16.99 -0.36
CA THR A 53 6.48 -17.03 0.82
C THR A 53 7.24 -17.44 2.08
N SER A 54 8.17 -18.38 1.96
CA SER A 54 9.05 -18.81 3.06
C SER A 54 9.97 -17.67 3.50
N TYR A 55 10.64 -17.03 2.55
CA TYR A 55 11.55 -15.91 2.84
C TYR A 55 10.82 -14.68 3.37
N ALA A 56 9.63 -14.37 2.85
CA ALA A 56 8.74 -13.34 3.38
C ALA A 56 8.44 -13.55 4.86
N ARG A 57 8.11 -14.78 5.26
CA ARG A 57 7.83 -15.15 6.65
C ARG A 57 9.08 -15.05 7.51
N HIS A 58 10.24 -15.42 6.97
CA HIS A 58 11.52 -15.24 7.64
C HIS A 58 11.77 -13.77 7.99
N LEU A 59 11.63 -12.86 7.02
CA LEU A 59 11.79 -11.42 7.26
C LEU A 59 10.81 -10.90 8.31
N GLU A 60 9.52 -11.27 8.20
CA GLU A 60 8.49 -10.87 9.18
C GLU A 60 8.84 -11.36 10.60
N ASN A 61 9.26 -12.62 10.74
CA ASN A 61 9.69 -13.17 12.04
C ASN A 61 10.90 -12.44 12.60
N ARG A 62 11.84 -12.01 11.75
CA ARG A 62 13.00 -11.21 12.17
C ARG A 62 12.59 -9.84 12.67
N HIS A 63 11.62 -9.19 12.03
CA HIS A 63 11.04 -7.92 12.50
C HIS A 63 10.40 -8.09 13.89
N ASP A 64 9.60 -9.14 14.06
CA ASP A 64 8.92 -9.43 15.33
C ASP A 64 9.90 -9.78 16.44
N MET A 65 10.95 -10.54 16.11
CA MET A 65 12.01 -10.88 17.06
C MET A 65 12.77 -9.63 17.51
N LEU A 66 13.13 -8.72 16.59
CA LEU A 66 13.81 -7.47 16.95
C LEU A 66 12.97 -6.65 17.92
N LEU A 67 11.69 -6.42 17.61
CA LEU A 67 10.80 -5.66 18.48
C LEU A 67 10.57 -6.35 19.83
N GLY A 68 10.39 -7.67 19.84
CA GLY A 68 10.20 -8.45 21.07
C GLY A 68 11.45 -8.57 21.96
N LEU A 69 12.64 -8.37 21.40
CA LEU A 69 13.90 -8.31 22.17
C LEU A 69 14.13 -6.93 22.78
N LEU A 70 13.73 -5.87 22.09
CA LEU A 70 13.99 -4.49 22.52
C LEU A 70 12.92 -3.95 23.47
N PHE A 71 11.68 -4.41 23.33
CA PHE A 71 10.53 -3.79 23.99
C PHE A 71 9.56 -4.79 24.61
N ASP A 72 8.97 -4.38 25.73
CA ASP A 72 7.92 -5.14 26.39
C ASP A 72 6.63 -5.17 25.56
N ARG A 73 5.91 -6.30 25.61
CA ARG A 73 4.63 -6.45 24.90
C ARG A 73 3.63 -5.37 25.36
N GLY A 74 2.97 -4.74 24.39
CA GLY A 74 1.98 -3.69 24.64
C GLY A 74 2.57 -2.28 24.76
N THR A 75 3.90 -2.14 24.80
CA THR A 75 4.56 -0.82 24.77
C THR A 75 4.82 -0.29 23.36
N TYR A 76 4.59 -1.11 22.33
CA TYR A 76 4.70 -0.75 20.93
C TYR A 76 3.57 -1.42 20.13
N THR A 77 3.25 -0.86 18.97
CA THR A 77 2.36 -1.49 17.99
C THR A 77 3.03 -1.56 16.64
N LYS A 78 3.35 -2.78 16.16
CA LYS A 78 3.79 -2.99 14.77
C LYS A 78 2.60 -2.85 13.84
N LEU A 79 2.69 -1.96 12.87
CA LEU A 79 1.62 -1.62 11.93
C LEU A 79 1.81 -2.39 10.61
N TYR A 80 3.01 -2.38 10.06
CA TYR A 80 3.30 -3.03 8.78
C TYR A 80 4.65 -3.72 8.82
N SER A 81 4.78 -4.83 8.09
CA SER A 81 6.06 -5.43 7.72
C SER A 81 6.27 -5.27 6.21
N TYR A 82 7.38 -4.63 5.85
CA TYR A 82 7.83 -4.45 4.49
C TYR A 82 8.88 -5.50 4.16
N ARG A 83 8.64 -6.26 3.10
CA ARG A 83 9.47 -7.40 2.69
C ARG A 83 9.84 -7.44 1.22
N HIS A 84 9.04 -6.80 0.37
CA HIS A 84 9.18 -6.93 -1.08
C HIS A 84 10.24 -5.99 -1.65
N LEU A 85 10.10 -4.68 -1.41
CA LEU A 85 10.99 -3.65 -1.95
C LEU A 85 12.04 -3.19 -0.94
N ILE A 86 11.66 -3.16 0.33
CA ILE A 86 12.53 -2.82 1.44
C ILE A 86 12.35 -3.90 2.51
N ASN A 87 13.41 -4.14 3.28
CA ASN A 87 13.37 -4.99 4.46
C ASN A 87 13.25 -4.09 5.70
N GLY A 88 12.06 -4.06 6.28
CA GLY A 88 11.76 -3.15 7.37
C GLY A 88 10.32 -3.24 7.85
N PHE A 89 9.93 -2.34 8.75
CA PHE A 89 8.58 -2.32 9.32
C PHE A 89 8.18 -0.91 9.71
N ALA A 90 6.87 -0.67 9.82
CA ALA A 90 6.30 0.52 10.43
C ALA A 90 5.82 0.19 11.85
N VAL A 91 6.17 1.04 12.81
CA VAL A 91 5.85 0.83 14.23
C VAL A 91 5.42 2.14 14.89
N HIS A 92 4.43 2.05 15.77
CA HIS A 92 4.01 3.13 16.66
C HIS A 92 4.67 2.97 18.03
N ILE A 93 5.50 3.95 18.41
CA ILE A 93 6.41 3.89 19.57
C ILE A 93 6.63 5.26 20.21
N SER A 94 7.09 5.26 21.46
CA SER A 94 7.51 6.48 22.17
C SER A 94 8.88 6.98 21.69
N PRO A 95 9.21 8.26 21.90
CA PRO A 95 10.52 8.82 21.53
C PRO A 95 11.72 8.14 22.21
N GLU A 96 11.55 7.62 23.43
CA GLU A 96 12.60 6.87 24.13
C GLU A 96 12.90 5.53 23.43
N GLN A 97 11.85 4.87 22.93
CA GLN A 97 11.98 3.64 22.16
C GLN A 97 12.62 3.89 20.78
N VAL A 98 12.37 5.05 20.16
CA VAL A 98 13.03 5.45 18.91
C VAL A 98 14.54 5.46 19.08
N GLU A 99 15.03 6.05 20.16
CA GLU A 99 16.47 6.14 20.42
C GLU A 99 17.09 4.75 20.66
N THR A 100 16.35 3.87 21.34
CA THR A 100 16.73 2.47 21.51
C THR A 100 16.85 1.75 20.17
N LEU A 101 15.90 1.95 19.25
CA LEU A 101 15.94 1.37 17.90
C LEU A 101 17.10 1.91 17.06
N ARG A 102 17.41 3.20 17.14
CA ARG A 102 18.53 3.81 16.40
C ARG A 102 19.88 3.19 16.74
N HIS A 103 20.02 2.69 17.97
CA HIS A 103 21.25 2.05 18.46
C HIS A 103 21.19 0.52 18.43
N ALA A 104 20.07 -0.07 18.00
CA ALA A 104 19.90 -1.51 18.00
C ALA A 104 20.73 -2.16 16.87
N PRO A 105 21.46 -3.26 17.15
CA PRO A 105 22.17 -4.01 16.13
C PRO A 105 21.23 -4.47 15.01
N GLY A 106 21.66 -4.31 13.77
CA GLY A 106 20.87 -4.69 12.59
C GLY A 106 19.82 -3.67 12.15
N VAL A 107 19.66 -2.54 12.84
CA VAL A 107 18.85 -1.41 12.35
C VAL A 107 19.71 -0.50 11.48
N LYS A 108 19.23 -0.20 10.27
CA LYS A 108 19.92 0.68 9.30
C LYS A 108 19.43 2.12 9.38
N SER A 109 18.12 2.31 9.48
CA SER A 109 17.53 3.64 9.62
C SER A 109 16.23 3.59 10.42
N VAL A 110 15.92 4.72 11.05
CA VAL A 110 14.66 4.97 11.76
C VAL A 110 14.18 6.35 11.34
N GLU A 111 13.16 6.39 10.51
CA GLU A 111 12.62 7.63 9.93
C GLU A 111 11.19 7.84 10.41
N ARG A 112 10.86 9.06 10.81
CA ARG A 112 9.50 9.41 11.22
C ARG A 112 8.59 9.38 10.00
N ASP A 113 7.44 8.75 10.13
CA ASP A 113 6.39 8.78 9.10
C ASP A 113 5.78 10.18 9.03
N TRP A 114 5.74 10.77 7.84
CA TRP A 114 5.24 12.14 7.64
C TRP A 114 4.31 12.21 6.43
N LYS A 115 3.26 13.04 6.55
CA LYS A 115 2.27 13.22 5.50
C LYS A 115 2.80 14.06 4.35
N VAL A 116 2.57 13.62 3.13
CA VAL A 116 2.86 14.27 1.86
C VAL A 116 1.59 14.89 1.31
N LYS A 117 1.61 16.20 1.07
CA LYS A 117 0.45 16.88 0.49
C LYS A 117 0.19 16.37 -0.94
N ARG A 118 -1.02 15.85 -1.17
CA ARG A 118 -1.48 15.42 -2.50
C ARG A 118 -1.44 16.60 -3.49
N LEU A 119 -0.86 16.37 -4.66
CA LEU A 119 -0.86 17.30 -5.80
C LEU A 119 -1.46 16.56 -7.01
N THR A 120 -2.79 16.58 -7.16
CA THR A 120 -3.44 16.04 -8.37
C THR A 120 -4.07 17.19 -9.15
N THR A 121 -3.42 17.61 -10.24
CA THR A 121 -3.97 18.56 -11.22
C THR A 121 -4.37 17.84 -12.51
N HIS A 122 -5.56 18.20 -13.01
CA HIS A 122 -6.23 17.82 -14.26
C HIS A 122 -5.33 17.32 -15.41
N THR A 123 -5.48 16.06 -15.82
CA THR A 123 -4.52 15.38 -16.72
C THR A 123 -4.97 15.07 -18.16
N PRO A 124 -6.27 14.94 -18.55
CA PRO A 124 -6.58 14.47 -19.90
C PRO A 124 -6.20 15.47 -21.00
N GLN A 125 -6.50 16.76 -20.79
CA GLN A 125 -6.18 17.82 -21.76
C GLN A 125 -4.68 18.16 -21.79
N PHE A 126 -3.97 17.94 -20.67
CA PHE A 126 -2.53 18.13 -20.59
C PHE A 126 -1.75 17.05 -21.38
N LEU A 127 -2.30 15.83 -21.51
CA LEU A 127 -1.61 14.69 -22.14
C LEU A 127 -1.94 14.46 -23.62
N GLY A 128 -2.83 15.24 -24.25
CA GLY A 128 -3.10 15.14 -25.70
C GLY A 128 -3.69 13.81 -26.19
N LEU A 129 -4.19 12.97 -25.28
CA LEU A 129 -4.66 11.60 -25.54
C LEU A 129 -5.71 11.43 -26.66
N PRO A 130 -6.64 12.36 -26.92
CA PRO A 130 -7.66 12.19 -27.96
C PRO A 130 -7.12 12.09 -29.39
N THR A 131 -5.86 12.49 -29.63
CA THR A 131 -5.33 12.70 -30.99
C THR A 131 -4.27 11.69 -31.45
N SER A 132 -3.77 10.80 -30.59
CA SER A 132 -2.61 9.96 -30.94
C SER A 132 -2.63 8.51 -30.47
N VAL A 133 -3.04 8.21 -29.21
CA VAL A 133 -2.79 6.88 -28.61
C VAL A 133 -3.93 5.88 -28.82
N TRP A 134 -5.19 6.32 -28.80
CA TRP A 134 -6.35 5.44 -28.94
C TRP A 134 -6.52 4.78 -30.33
N PRO A 135 -6.19 5.44 -31.46
CA PRO A 135 -6.34 4.82 -32.78
C PRO A 135 -5.42 3.61 -33.01
N THR A 136 -4.24 3.60 -32.37
CA THR A 136 -3.19 2.58 -32.56
C THR A 136 -3.36 1.37 -31.63
N GLY A 137 -4.12 1.49 -30.55
CA GLY A 137 -4.35 0.45 -29.53
C GLY A 137 -5.64 -0.36 -29.70
N GLY A 138 -6.32 -0.28 -30.84
CA GLY A 138 -7.59 -1.00 -31.08
C GLY A 138 -8.86 -0.17 -30.96
N GLY A 139 -8.75 1.17 -30.88
CA GLY A 139 -9.87 2.11 -30.76
C GLY A 139 -10.36 2.29 -29.33
N CYS A 140 -11.33 3.19 -29.11
CA CYS A 140 -11.92 3.46 -27.79
C CYS A 140 -12.60 2.24 -27.14
N ASP A 141 -12.77 1.13 -27.87
CA ASP A 141 -13.46 -0.07 -27.37
C ASP A 141 -12.49 -1.12 -26.78
N ARG A 142 -11.22 -1.14 -27.20
CA ARG A 142 -10.24 -2.17 -26.80
C ARG A 142 -8.88 -1.63 -26.35
N ALA A 143 -8.66 -0.32 -26.43
CA ALA A 143 -7.39 0.28 -26.03
C ALA A 143 -7.10 0.00 -24.55
N GLY A 144 -6.08 -0.80 -24.26
CA GLY A 144 -5.67 -1.14 -22.90
C GLY A 144 -6.41 -2.32 -22.27
N GLU A 145 -7.04 -3.18 -23.06
CA GLU A 145 -7.41 -4.54 -22.62
C GLU A 145 -6.16 -5.31 -22.14
N ASP A 146 -6.31 -6.20 -21.15
CA ASP A 146 -5.23 -6.96 -20.47
C ASP A 146 -4.13 -6.14 -19.77
N ILE A 147 -4.29 -4.82 -19.69
CA ILE A 147 -3.45 -3.96 -18.87
C ILE A 147 -4.09 -3.82 -17.49
N VAL A 148 -3.27 -3.75 -16.44
CA VAL A 148 -3.71 -3.37 -15.10
C VAL A 148 -3.07 -2.05 -14.75
N ILE A 149 -3.90 -1.06 -14.45
CA ILE A 149 -3.42 0.25 -13.99
C ILE A 149 -3.62 0.31 -12.47
N GLY A 150 -2.51 0.52 -11.76
CA GLY A 150 -2.48 0.69 -10.30
C GLY A 150 -2.59 2.16 -9.92
N PHE A 151 -3.54 2.51 -9.05
CA PHE A 151 -3.66 3.84 -8.47
C PHE A 151 -3.41 3.82 -6.97
N VAL A 152 -2.65 4.78 -6.47
CA VAL A 152 -2.50 5.04 -5.04
C VAL A 152 -3.14 6.41 -4.76
N ASP A 153 -4.35 6.41 -4.20
CA ASP A 153 -5.17 7.61 -4.00
C ASP A 153 -6.01 7.54 -2.71
N SER A 154 -6.93 8.47 -2.45
CA SER A 154 -7.82 8.48 -1.28
C SER A 154 -8.79 7.31 -1.21
N GLY A 155 -8.98 6.58 -2.31
CA GLY A 155 -9.92 5.49 -2.45
C GLY A 155 -10.61 5.54 -3.80
N ILE A 156 -11.70 4.77 -3.94
CA ILE A 156 -12.55 4.76 -5.12
C ILE A 156 -14.03 4.84 -4.73
N TYR A 157 -14.86 5.38 -5.62
CA TYR A 157 -16.31 5.23 -5.55
C TYR A 157 -16.81 4.20 -6.59
N PRO A 158 -16.98 2.91 -6.23
CA PRO A 158 -17.26 1.84 -7.19
C PRO A 158 -18.59 1.99 -7.96
N HIS A 159 -19.52 2.79 -7.44
CA HIS A 159 -20.83 3.02 -8.03
C HIS A 159 -20.85 4.15 -9.07
N HIS A 160 -19.70 4.78 -9.36
CA HIS A 160 -19.62 5.76 -10.43
C HIS A 160 -19.88 5.10 -11.80
N PRO A 161 -20.63 5.72 -12.72
CA PRO A 161 -20.88 5.19 -14.07
C PRO A 161 -19.60 4.76 -14.81
N SER A 162 -18.50 5.47 -14.57
CA SER A 162 -17.17 5.16 -15.12
C SER A 162 -16.69 3.75 -14.79
N PHE A 163 -17.06 3.21 -13.63
CA PHE A 163 -16.66 1.88 -13.19
C PHE A 163 -17.71 0.80 -13.46
N THR A 164 -18.79 1.14 -14.17
CA THR A 164 -19.80 0.16 -14.57
C THR A 164 -19.26 -0.76 -15.65
N THR A 165 -19.64 -2.03 -15.56
CA THR A 165 -19.40 -3.03 -16.60
C THR A 165 -20.56 -2.93 -17.61
N HIS A 166 -20.26 -2.49 -18.83
CA HIS A 166 -21.27 -2.36 -19.89
C HIS A 166 -21.28 -3.62 -20.76
N ASN A 167 -22.19 -4.56 -20.52
CA ASN A 167 -22.60 -5.67 -21.42
C ASN A 167 -21.49 -6.49 -22.12
N THR A 168 -20.23 -6.25 -21.83
CA THR A 168 -19.10 -7.12 -22.13
C THR A 168 -19.05 -8.16 -21.03
N GLU A 169 -18.67 -9.40 -21.39
CA GLU A 169 -18.23 -10.39 -20.41
C GLU A 169 -17.38 -9.67 -19.34
N PRO A 170 -17.62 -9.89 -18.03
CA PRO A 170 -16.77 -9.32 -17.00
C PRO A 170 -15.33 -9.62 -17.40
N TYR A 171 -14.45 -8.61 -17.43
CA TYR A 171 -13.03 -8.86 -17.64
C TYR A 171 -12.65 -9.95 -16.64
N GLY A 172 -12.33 -11.14 -17.17
CA GLY A 172 -12.12 -12.32 -16.36
C GLY A 172 -11.04 -12.04 -15.33
N PRO A 173 -10.99 -12.78 -14.21
CA PRO A 173 -9.85 -12.67 -13.31
C PRO A 173 -8.58 -12.90 -14.12
N LEU A 174 -7.76 -11.86 -14.27
CA LEU A 174 -6.51 -11.95 -14.99
C LEU A 174 -5.69 -13.05 -14.31
N ALA A 175 -5.38 -14.13 -15.04
CA ALA A 175 -4.82 -15.35 -14.46
C ALA A 175 -3.52 -15.11 -13.68
N LYS A 176 -2.83 -14.00 -13.96
CA LYS A 176 -1.58 -13.56 -13.32
C LYS A 176 -1.77 -12.46 -12.28
N TYR A 177 -2.96 -11.88 -12.15
CA TYR A 177 -3.23 -10.85 -11.17
C TYR A 177 -3.38 -11.45 -9.78
N ARG A 178 -2.76 -10.81 -8.78
CA ARG A 178 -2.68 -11.28 -7.39
C ARG A 178 -3.10 -10.21 -6.39
N GLY A 179 -3.62 -9.08 -6.86
CA GLY A 179 -4.13 -8.02 -5.98
C GLY A 179 -5.37 -8.49 -5.23
N LYS A 180 -5.64 -7.86 -4.08
CA LYS A 180 -6.78 -8.25 -3.23
C LYS A 180 -7.95 -7.31 -3.44
N CYS A 181 -9.14 -7.84 -3.19
CA CYS A 181 -10.38 -7.08 -3.10
C CYS A 181 -10.89 -7.17 -1.68
N GLU A 182 -10.85 -6.05 -0.97
CA GLU A 182 -11.47 -5.97 0.33
C GLU A 182 -12.99 -6.05 0.22
N VAL A 183 -13.59 -6.44 1.35
CA VAL A 183 -15.03 -6.58 1.50
C VAL A 183 -15.48 -5.56 2.52
N ASP A 184 -16.53 -4.79 2.18
CA ASP A 184 -17.12 -3.82 3.09
C ASP A 184 -17.62 -4.54 4.35
N PRO A 185 -17.15 -4.16 5.56
CA PRO A 185 -17.54 -4.81 6.79
C PRO A 185 -19.04 -4.66 7.11
N LYS A 186 -19.71 -3.62 6.61
CA LYS A 186 -21.14 -3.34 6.81
C LYS A 186 -22.00 -4.07 5.79
N THR A 187 -21.73 -3.89 4.50
CA THR A 187 -22.59 -4.46 3.44
C THR A 187 -22.20 -5.88 3.05
N LYS A 188 -21.03 -6.37 3.48
CA LYS A 188 -20.44 -7.67 3.10
C LYS A 188 -20.24 -7.83 1.59
N ARG A 189 -20.21 -6.72 0.84
CA ARG A 189 -19.99 -6.71 -0.61
C ARG A 189 -18.52 -6.43 -0.92
N SER A 190 -18.01 -7.07 -1.97
CA SER A 190 -16.69 -6.73 -2.49
C SER A 190 -16.71 -5.35 -3.12
N PHE A 191 -15.62 -4.61 -2.98
CA PHE A 191 -15.40 -3.35 -3.71
C PHE A 191 -15.05 -3.57 -5.19
N CYS A 192 -14.83 -4.82 -5.61
CA CYS A 192 -14.50 -5.20 -6.98
C CYS A 192 -15.73 -5.64 -7.77
N ASN A 193 -15.73 -5.36 -9.07
CA ASN A 193 -16.89 -5.59 -9.96
C ASN A 193 -16.50 -6.05 -11.37
N GLY A 194 -15.28 -6.55 -11.57
CA GLY A 194 -14.74 -6.98 -12.86
C GLY A 194 -14.02 -5.87 -13.63
N LYS A 195 -14.45 -4.60 -13.47
CA LYS A 195 -13.66 -3.45 -13.93
C LYS A 195 -12.63 -3.03 -12.88
N ILE A 196 -13.08 -2.96 -11.64
CA ILE A 196 -12.20 -2.89 -10.47
C ILE A 196 -11.84 -4.33 -10.12
N ILE A 197 -10.57 -4.67 -10.29
CA ILE A 197 -10.04 -6.02 -10.03
C ILE A 197 -9.22 -6.09 -8.75
N GLY A 198 -8.86 -4.95 -8.16
CA GLY A 198 -8.37 -4.87 -6.78
C GLY A 198 -8.73 -3.56 -6.11
N ALA A 199 -9.00 -3.67 -4.81
CA ALA A 199 -9.37 -2.56 -3.96
C ALA A 199 -8.86 -2.88 -2.55
N GLN A 200 -7.86 -2.14 -2.09
CA GLN A 200 -7.26 -2.30 -0.76
C GLN A 200 -7.07 -0.94 -0.11
N HIS A 201 -7.02 -0.87 1.22
CA HIS A 201 -6.66 0.35 1.91
C HIS A 201 -5.57 0.16 2.97
N PHE A 202 -4.83 1.23 3.26
CA PHE A 202 -3.74 1.24 4.24
C PHE A 202 -3.91 2.44 5.18
N ALA A 203 -4.63 2.25 6.29
CA ALA A 203 -4.93 3.34 7.23
C ALA A 203 -4.30 3.16 8.63
N GLN A 204 -3.63 2.04 8.92
CA GLN A 204 -3.19 1.74 10.30
C GLN A 204 -2.23 2.79 10.87
N ALA A 205 -1.29 3.31 10.08
CA ALA A 205 -0.40 4.40 10.49
C ALA A 205 -1.13 5.72 10.72
N ALA A 206 -2.07 6.07 9.83
CA ALA A 206 -2.88 7.27 9.98
C ALA A 206 -3.82 7.19 11.21
N ILE A 207 -4.35 6.00 11.51
CA ILE A 207 -5.14 5.73 12.72
C ILE A 207 -4.26 5.83 13.97
N ALA A 208 -3.08 5.20 13.97
CA ALA A 208 -2.16 5.19 15.12
C ALA A 208 -1.61 6.59 15.43
N SER A 209 -1.37 7.42 14.41
CA SER A 209 -0.99 8.82 14.58
C SER A 209 -2.15 9.73 15.01
N GLY A 210 -3.39 9.22 15.06
CA GLY A 210 -4.59 9.99 15.40
C GLY A 210 -5.04 10.95 14.30
N THR A 211 -4.53 10.78 13.09
CA THR A 211 -4.78 11.70 11.97
C THR A 211 -5.80 11.20 10.95
N PHE A 212 -6.36 10.00 11.18
CA PHE A 212 -7.47 9.39 10.45
C PHE A 212 -8.49 8.86 11.45
N ASN A 213 -9.75 9.24 11.29
CA ASN A 213 -10.84 8.76 12.12
C ASN A 213 -11.64 7.70 11.36
N PRO A 214 -11.50 6.40 11.69
CA PRO A 214 -12.14 5.32 10.95
C PRO A 214 -13.67 5.36 11.00
N LEU A 215 -14.27 6.08 11.95
CA LEU A 215 -15.73 6.27 12.05
C LEU A 215 -16.26 7.30 11.06
N ILE A 216 -15.42 8.26 10.64
CA ILE A 216 -15.79 9.37 9.75
C ILE A 216 -15.26 9.11 8.34
N ASP A 217 -14.00 8.71 8.24
CA ASP A 217 -13.23 8.66 6.99
C ASP A 217 -13.32 7.29 6.30
N PHE A 218 -14.06 6.34 6.88
CA PHE A 218 -14.23 4.95 6.44
C PHE A 218 -12.90 4.22 6.26
N ALA A 219 -12.51 3.38 7.24
CA ALA A 219 -11.36 2.46 7.08
C ALA A 219 -11.65 1.36 6.04
N SER A 220 -11.64 1.76 4.76
CA SER A 220 -11.98 0.94 3.61
C SER A 220 -11.41 1.58 2.33
N PRO A 221 -11.40 0.87 1.20
CA PRO A 221 -11.03 1.44 -0.10
C PRO A 221 -12.05 2.46 -0.65
N LEU A 222 -13.12 2.77 0.08
CA LEU A 222 -14.15 3.72 -0.33
C LEU A 222 -13.62 5.16 -0.22
N ASP A 223 -13.81 5.94 -1.28
CA ASP A 223 -13.49 7.37 -1.26
C ASP A 223 -14.54 8.17 -0.46
N GLY A 224 -14.19 8.52 0.78
CA GLY A 224 -14.97 9.43 1.64
C GLY A 224 -14.81 10.91 1.27
N ASP A 225 -13.63 11.29 0.75
CA ASP A 225 -13.23 12.68 0.47
C ASP A 225 -13.86 13.22 -0.84
N GLY A 226 -14.24 12.34 -1.77
CA GLY A 226 -14.76 12.71 -3.08
C GLY A 226 -13.70 12.99 -4.14
N HIS A 227 -12.42 12.75 -3.83
CA HIS A 227 -11.32 12.86 -4.80
C HIS A 227 -11.33 11.71 -5.80
N GLY A 228 -11.58 10.48 -5.35
CA GLY A 228 -11.83 9.33 -6.22
C GLY A 228 -13.14 9.41 -7.01
N ARG A 229 -14.09 10.29 -6.63
CA ARG A 229 -15.26 10.65 -7.47
C ARG A 229 -14.91 11.60 -8.62
N LEU A 230 -13.90 12.45 -8.43
CA LEU A 230 -13.44 13.43 -9.43
C LEU A 230 -12.24 12.95 -10.22
N ASP A 231 -11.93 11.66 -10.21
CA ASP A 231 -10.80 11.11 -10.94
C ASP A 231 -10.81 11.64 -12.40
N PRO A 232 -9.89 12.55 -12.76
CA PRO A 232 -9.83 13.11 -14.11
C PRO A 232 -9.50 12.02 -15.14
N PHE A 233 -9.17 10.80 -14.70
CA PHE A 233 -8.84 9.64 -15.52
C PHE A 233 -10.01 8.71 -15.81
N SER A 234 -11.26 9.13 -15.56
CA SER A 234 -12.48 8.57 -16.18
C SER A 234 -12.44 8.49 -17.72
N THR A 235 -11.34 8.88 -18.36
CA THR A 235 -11.12 8.78 -19.80
C THR A 235 -10.26 7.56 -20.20
N LEU A 236 -9.74 6.77 -19.24
CA LEU A 236 -8.93 5.56 -19.49
C LEU A 236 -9.76 4.24 -19.40
N LEU A 237 -11.07 4.33 -19.63
CA LEU A 237 -12.06 3.38 -19.11
C LEU A 237 -12.24 2.04 -19.85
N THR A 238 -11.28 1.65 -20.67
CA THR A 238 -11.25 0.32 -21.30
C THR A 238 -10.35 -0.68 -20.57
N THR A 239 -9.65 -0.27 -19.51
CA THR A 239 -8.65 -1.08 -18.82
C THR A 239 -9.10 -1.54 -17.42
N SER A 240 -8.64 -2.71 -16.96
CA SER A 240 -8.85 -3.19 -15.58
C SER A 240 -8.02 -2.38 -14.59
N LEU A 241 -8.61 -2.05 -13.43
CA LEU A 241 -8.00 -1.15 -12.45
C LEU A 241 -7.71 -1.86 -11.13
N GLN A 242 -6.52 -1.61 -10.58
CA GLN A 242 -6.16 -1.89 -9.19
C GLN A 242 -6.07 -0.56 -8.44
N ILE A 243 -6.71 -0.47 -7.28
CA ILE A 243 -6.69 0.74 -6.47
C ILE A 243 -6.27 0.43 -5.06
N VAL A 244 -5.32 1.22 -4.60
CA VAL A 244 -4.79 1.23 -3.26
C VAL A 244 -5.21 2.56 -2.63
N GLY A 245 -6.20 2.49 -1.75
CA GLY A 245 -6.64 3.59 -0.90
C GLY A 245 -5.61 3.88 0.19
N MET A 246 -4.90 5.00 0.09
CA MET A 246 -4.10 5.57 1.15
C MET A 246 -4.76 6.87 1.60
N PRO A 247 -5.56 6.83 2.68
CA PRO A 247 -6.06 8.04 3.27
C PRO A 247 -4.87 8.74 3.93
N TYR A 248 -4.43 9.83 3.30
CA TYR A 248 -3.28 10.63 3.69
C TYR A 248 -1.95 9.92 3.47
N LEU A 249 -1.51 9.90 2.20
CA LEU A 249 -0.08 9.92 1.89
C LEU A 249 0.57 11.18 2.46
#